data_AF-E2B6R1-F1
#
_entry.id   AF-E2B6R1-F1
#
_cell.length_a   1.000
_cell.length_b   1.000
_cell.length_c   1.000
_cell.angle_alpha   90.00
_cell.angle_beta   90.00
_cell.angle_gamma   90.00
#
_symmetry.space_group_name_H-M   'P 1'
#
loop_
_entity.id
_entity.type
_entity.pdbx_description
1 polymer ?
#
loop_
_entity_poly.entity_id
_entity_poly.type
_entity_poly.pdbx_seq_one_letter_code
_entity_poly.pdbx_strand_id
1 'polypeptide(L)'
;MNQQCKVCGEPAAGYHFGAFTCEGCKSFFGRTYNNAGNIADCKNGNKCVINKKNRTTCKSCRLRKCILVGMSKSSSRYGRRSNWFKIHCLLAEQSSQNLALAASAAAPYSSNYLTSLLRQHENNQHSDNRVEVSSPNQELAQQVQSRFASLAMLTREQE
;
A
#
# COMPACT_ATOMS: atom_id res chain seq x y z
N MET A 1 16.11 -10.38 -3.23
CA MET A 1 14.86 -9.59 -3.07
C MET A 1 14.34 -9.20 -4.44
N ASN A 2 13.26 -9.83 -4.92
CA ASN A 2 12.60 -9.47 -6.17
C ASN A 2 11.62 -8.31 -5.95
N GLN A 3 12.14 -7.10 -5.73
CA GLN A 3 11.32 -5.91 -5.60
C GLN A 3 10.90 -5.38 -6.97
N GLN A 4 9.70 -4.80 -7.06
CA GLN A 4 9.21 -4.16 -8.28
C GLN A 4 9.43 -2.65 -8.25
N CYS A 5 9.61 -2.05 -9.43
CA CYS A 5 9.71 -0.62 -9.59
C CYS A 5 8.38 0.03 -9.21
N LYS A 6 8.36 0.83 -8.14
CA LYS A 6 7.16 1.52 -7.65
C LYS A 6 6.55 2.48 -8.68
N VAL A 7 7.34 2.90 -9.68
CA VAL A 7 6.88 3.82 -10.73
C VAL A 7 6.21 3.08 -11.90
N CYS A 8 6.80 2.02 -12.44
CA CYS A 8 6.34 1.41 -13.70
C CYS A 8 6.12 -0.11 -13.65
N GLY A 9 6.31 -0.74 -12.50
CA GLY A 9 6.10 -2.18 -12.29
C GLY A 9 7.16 -3.12 -12.88
N GLU A 10 8.16 -2.60 -13.59
CA GLU A 10 9.29 -3.42 -14.07
C GLU A 10 10.14 -3.91 -12.89
N PRO A 11 10.84 -5.07 -12.98
CA PRO A 11 11.78 -5.48 -11.94
C PRO A 11 12.71 -4.33 -11.51
N ALA A 12 12.79 -4.09 -10.20
CA ALA A 12 13.65 -3.04 -9.67
C ALA A 12 15.11 -3.49 -9.75
N ALA A 13 15.98 -2.57 -10.18
CA ALA A 13 17.43 -2.78 -10.17
C ALA A 13 18.00 -2.53 -8.77
N GLY A 14 17.34 -1.70 -7.97
CA GLY A 14 17.74 -1.41 -6.61
C GLY A 14 16.92 -0.31 -5.97
N TYR A 15 17.43 0.19 -4.84
CA TYR A 15 16.87 1.31 -4.11
C TYR A 15 17.53 2.62 -4.57
N HIS A 16 16.81 3.46 -5.29
CA HIS A 16 17.32 4.69 -5.87
C HIS A 16 16.46 5.87 -5.47
N PHE A 17 17.10 6.94 -5.02
CA PHE A 17 16.43 8.18 -4.64
C PHE A 17 15.34 8.00 -3.57
N GLY A 18 15.37 6.94 -2.75
CA GLY A 18 14.35 6.69 -1.72
C GLY A 18 13.23 5.70 -2.12
N ALA A 19 13.30 5.06 -3.29
CA ALA A 19 12.32 4.04 -3.69
C ALA A 19 12.96 2.88 -4.46
N PHE A 20 12.32 1.71 -4.44
CA PHE A 20 12.68 0.62 -5.35
C PHE A 20 12.27 0.97 -6.77
N THR A 21 13.27 1.03 -7.66
CA THR A 21 13.06 1.46 -9.04
C THR A 21 13.92 0.67 -10.02
N CYS A 22 13.50 0.60 -11.27
CA CYS A 22 14.32 0.10 -12.36
C CYS A 22 15.28 1.20 -12.88
N GLU A 23 16.31 0.79 -13.62
CA GLU A 23 17.31 1.71 -14.20
C GLU A 23 16.68 2.81 -15.06
N GLY A 24 15.62 2.50 -15.82
CA GLY A 24 14.92 3.48 -16.64
C GLY A 24 14.27 4.60 -15.83
N CYS A 25 13.69 4.30 -14.67
CA CYS A 25 13.06 5.31 -13.80
C CYS A 25 14.10 6.07 -12.96
N LYS A 26 15.17 5.39 -12.52
CA LYS A 26 16.34 6.03 -11.89
C LYS A 26 16.97 7.09 -12.81
N SER A 27 17.30 6.73 -14.05
CA SER A 27 17.93 7.63 -15.03
C SER A 27 17.00 8.78 -15.42
N PHE A 28 15.72 8.48 -15.64
CA PHE A 28 14.70 9.51 -15.92
C PHE A 28 14.63 10.54 -14.79
N PHE A 29 14.40 10.10 -13.55
CA PHE A 29 14.32 11.01 -12.41
C PHE A 29 15.62 11.82 -12.23
N GLY A 30 16.77 11.16 -12.39
CA GLY A 30 18.08 11.79 -12.27
C GLY A 30 18.29 13.00 -13.18
N ARG A 31 17.81 12.93 -14.44
CA ARG A 31 17.92 13.98 -15.46
C ARG A 31 16.78 15.01 -15.40
N THR A 32 15.60 14.55 -15.00
CA THR A 32 14.37 15.31 -15.19
C THR A 32 13.98 16.13 -13.97
N TYR A 33 14.38 15.74 -12.75
CA TYR A 33 13.99 16.43 -11.52
C TYR A 33 14.37 17.92 -11.50
N ASN A 34 15.61 18.27 -11.90
CA ASN A 34 16.07 19.67 -11.89
C ASN A 34 15.47 20.51 -13.04
N ASN A 35 15.04 19.85 -14.12
CA ASN A 35 14.52 20.49 -15.33
C ASN A 35 13.01 20.23 -15.47
N ALA A 36 12.29 20.17 -14.35
CA ALA A 36 10.88 19.83 -14.33
C ALA A 36 10.03 20.83 -15.14
N GLY A 37 10.41 22.11 -15.15
CA GLY A 37 9.75 23.16 -15.94
C GLY A 37 9.86 22.99 -17.46
N ASN A 38 10.81 22.18 -17.96
CA ASN A 38 10.98 21.92 -19.39
C ASN A 38 10.15 20.71 -19.87
N ILE A 39 9.35 20.11 -18.98
CA ILE A 39 8.51 18.98 -19.33
C ILE A 39 7.16 19.50 -19.81
N ALA A 40 6.78 19.14 -21.03
CA ALA A 40 5.45 19.42 -21.53
C ALA A 40 4.36 18.87 -20.59
N ASP A 41 3.32 19.66 -20.40
CA ASP A 41 2.18 19.29 -19.56
C ASP A 41 1.47 18.04 -20.06
N CYS A 42 0.78 17.38 -19.12
CA CYS A 42 0.01 16.19 -19.45
C CYS A 42 -1.21 16.54 -20.30
N LYS A 43 -1.31 15.93 -21.49
CA LYS A 43 -2.47 16.05 -22.38
C LYS A 43 -3.74 15.37 -21.82
N ASN A 44 -3.60 14.45 -20.87
CA ASN A 44 -4.71 13.68 -20.30
C ASN A 44 -5.01 14.08 -18.84
N GLY A 45 -4.84 15.37 -18.51
CA GLY A 45 -5.24 15.92 -17.21
C GLY A 45 -4.53 15.30 -16.00
N ASN A 46 -3.25 14.94 -16.13
CA ASN A 46 -2.42 14.34 -15.08
C ASN A 46 -2.88 12.95 -14.57
N LYS A 47 -3.71 12.24 -15.34
CA LYS A 47 -4.28 10.92 -14.98
C LYS A 47 -3.63 9.73 -15.72
N CYS A 48 -2.48 9.92 -16.38
CA CYS A 48 -1.85 8.82 -17.12
C CYS A 48 -1.37 7.70 -16.18
N VAL A 49 -1.79 6.47 -16.47
CA VAL A 49 -1.27 5.26 -15.80
C VAL A 49 0.10 4.91 -16.35
N ILE A 50 1.10 4.83 -15.47
CA ILE A 50 2.50 4.56 -15.84
C ILE A 50 2.85 3.09 -15.60
N ASN A 51 3.18 2.40 -16.69
CA ASN A 51 3.56 0.99 -16.80
C ASN A 51 4.84 0.84 -17.65
N LYS A 52 5.45 -0.36 -17.67
CA LYS A 52 6.67 -0.63 -18.45
C LYS A 52 6.57 -0.18 -19.92
N LYS A 53 5.44 -0.44 -20.58
CA LYS A 53 5.23 -0.17 -22.01
C LYS A 53 4.98 1.31 -22.34
N ASN A 54 4.27 2.03 -21.47
CA ASN A 54 3.78 3.39 -21.75
C ASN A 54 4.46 4.50 -20.92
N ARG A 55 5.46 4.16 -20.09
CA ARG A 55 6.16 5.13 -19.23
C ARG A 55 6.87 6.25 -20.00
N THR A 56 7.09 6.11 -21.30
CA THR A 56 7.69 7.16 -22.13
C THR A 56 6.68 8.13 -22.71
N THR A 57 5.38 7.78 -22.73
CA THR A 57 4.31 8.55 -23.36
C THR A 57 4.03 9.88 -22.66
N CYS A 58 4.02 9.90 -21.32
CA CYS A 58 3.78 11.12 -20.55
C CYS A 58 4.88 11.35 -19.51
N LYS A 59 5.83 12.22 -19.84
CA LYS A 59 6.94 12.60 -18.96
C LYS A 59 6.44 13.30 -17.68
N SER A 60 5.45 14.19 -17.79
CA SER A 60 4.87 14.91 -16.64
C SER A 60 4.27 13.93 -15.61
N CYS A 61 3.37 13.04 -16.04
CA CYS A 61 2.80 12.02 -15.14
C CYS A 61 3.85 11.04 -14.59
N ARG A 62 4.86 10.69 -15.39
CA ARG A 62 5.95 9.84 -14.92
C ARG A 62 6.74 10.53 -13.80
N LEU A 63 7.14 11.79 -13.97
CA LEU A 63 7.86 12.55 -12.93
C LEU A 63 6.99 12.70 -11.69
N ARG A 64 5.70 13.04 -11.86
CA ARG A 64 4.74 13.11 -10.76
C ARG A 64 4.70 11.79 -9.98
N LYS A 65 4.59 10.66 -10.68
CA LYS A 65 4.58 9.33 -10.03
C LYS A 65 5.90 9.02 -9.33
N CYS A 66 7.06 9.41 -9.88
CA CYS A 66 8.34 9.29 -9.19
C CYS A 66 8.32 10.00 -7.83
N ILE A 67 7.83 11.24 -7.78
CA ILE A 67 7.76 12.03 -6.54
C ILE A 67 6.77 11.39 -5.56
N LEU A 68 5.59 10.96 -6.04
CA LEU A 68 4.56 10.34 -5.21
C LEU A 68 5.03 9.05 -4.52
N VAL A 69 5.89 8.26 -5.16
CA VAL A 69 6.45 7.04 -4.54
C VAL A 69 7.65 7.33 -3.63
N GLY A 70 7.91 8.60 -3.31
CA GLY A 70 8.95 9.02 -2.38
C GLY A 70 10.32 9.28 -3.00
N MET A 71 10.44 9.36 -4.33
CA MET A 71 11.73 9.70 -4.94
C MET A 71 12.13 11.15 -4.67
N SER A 72 13.33 11.36 -4.15
CA SER A 72 13.89 12.68 -3.84
C SER A 72 15.40 12.73 -4.07
N LYS A 73 15.94 13.90 -4.43
CA LYS A 73 17.38 14.11 -4.62
C LYS A 73 18.18 13.97 -3.32
N SER A 74 17.61 14.40 -2.21
CA SER A 74 18.19 14.21 -0.86
C SER A 74 18.41 12.72 -0.55
N SER A 75 17.50 11.85 -0.99
CA SER A 75 17.56 10.41 -0.78
C SER A 75 18.44 9.65 -1.79
N SER A 76 19.18 10.36 -2.65
CA SER A 76 20.06 9.72 -3.64
C SER A 76 21.10 8.79 -3.01
N ARG A 77 21.54 9.08 -1.78
CA ARG A 77 22.55 8.29 -1.06
C ARG A 77 21.99 7.00 -0.46
N TYR A 78 20.67 6.85 -0.34
CA TYR A 78 20.05 5.72 0.35
C TYR A 78 20.29 4.37 -0.36
N GLY A 79 20.58 4.37 -1.67
CA GLY A 79 20.94 3.15 -2.38
C GLY A 79 22.20 2.46 -1.83
N ARG A 80 23.12 3.22 -1.23
CA ARG A 80 24.36 2.72 -0.64
C ARG A 80 24.21 2.26 0.82
N ARG A 81 23.04 2.44 1.42
CA ARG A 81 22.77 2.02 2.81
C ARG A 81 22.59 0.50 2.87
N SER A 82 22.68 -0.03 4.09
CA SER A 82 22.56 -1.45 4.37
C SER A 82 21.23 -2.03 3.88
N ASN A 83 21.21 -3.34 3.69
CA ASN A 83 20.00 -4.04 3.27
C ASN A 83 18.89 -3.94 4.32
N TRP A 84 19.25 -4.00 5.61
CA TRP A 84 18.33 -3.81 6.73
C TRP A 84 17.59 -2.46 6.67
N PHE A 85 18.32 -1.37 6.40
CA PHE A 85 17.71 -0.05 6.22
C PHE A 85 16.62 -0.06 5.14
N LYS A 86 16.90 -0.71 4.00
CA LYS A 86 15.97 -0.79 2.87
C LYS A 86 14.73 -1.64 3.21
N ILE A 87 14.90 -2.72 3.96
CA ILE A 87 13.78 -3.54 4.46
C ILE A 87 12.90 -2.74 5.42
N HIS A 88 13.52 -1.97 6.33
CA HIS A 88 12.79 -1.15 7.29
C HIS A 88 11.90 -0.10 6.59
N CYS A 89 12.41 0.54 5.53
CA CYS A 89 11.62 1.45 4.71
C CYS A 89 10.44 0.75 4.01
N LEU A 90 10.62 -0.48 3.52
CA LEU A 90 9.53 -1.26 2.91
C LEU A 90 8.44 -1.60 3.93
N LEU A 91 8.83 -2.04 5.13
CA LEU A 91 7.89 -2.42 6.19
C LEU A 91 7.06 -1.22 6.67
N ALA A 92 7.69 -0.05 6.79
CA ALA A 92 7.00 1.20 7.13
C ALA A 92 5.96 1.61 6.06
N GLU A 93 6.24 1.36 4.77
CA GLU A 93 5.27 1.62 3.70
C GLU A 93 4.08 0.64 3.77
N GLN A 94 4.33 -0.63 4.09
CA GLN A 94 3.30 -1.66 4.17
C GLN A 94 2.36 -1.49 5.38
N SER A 95 2.88 -1.06 6.53
CA SER A 95 2.04 -0.73 7.68
C SER A 95 1.08 0.42 7.38
N SER A 96 1.54 1.44 6.65
CA SER A 96 0.72 2.57 6.20
C SER A 96 -0.40 2.12 5.24
N GLN A 97 -0.11 1.21 4.32
CA GLN A 97 -1.10 0.65 3.40
C GLN A 97 -2.13 -0.23 4.13
N ASN A 98 -1.69 -1.07 5.06
CA ASN A 98 -2.59 -1.91 5.85
C ASN A 98 -3.53 -1.07 6.73
N LEU A 99 -3.03 0.03 7.31
CA LEU A 99 -3.87 0.97 8.07
C LEU A 99 -4.89 1.67 7.17
N ALA A 100 -4.50 2.10 5.96
CA ALA A 100 -5.41 2.68 4.99
C ALA A 100 -6.50 1.69 4.54
N LEU A 101 -6.14 0.42 4.32
CA LEU A 101 -7.10 -0.64 4.00
C LEU A 101 -8.05 -0.90 5.16
N ALA A 102 -7.53 -1.00 6.40
CA ALA A 102 -8.36 -1.17 7.60
C ALA A 102 -9.34 0.01 7.79
N ALA A 103 -8.88 1.25 7.58
CA ALA A 103 -9.75 2.43 7.63
C ALA A 103 -10.84 2.41 6.54
N SER A 104 -10.49 2.01 5.31
CA SER A 104 -11.47 1.88 4.22
C SER A 104 -12.49 0.75 4.46
N ALA A 105 -12.08 -0.32 5.16
CA ALA A 105 -12.95 -1.41 5.56
C ALA A 105 -13.85 -1.07 6.77
N ALA A 106 -13.46 -0.09 7.60
CA ALA A 106 -14.27 0.43 8.71
C ALA A 106 -15.29 1.50 8.27
N ALA A 107 -15.10 2.11 7.11
CA ALA A 107 -16.00 3.11 6.53
C ALA A 107 -17.45 2.68 6.22
N PRO A 108 -17.84 1.40 6.07
CA PRO A 108 -19.23 1.02 5.84
C PRO A 108 -20.16 1.27 7.03
N TYR A 109 -19.63 1.44 8.25
CA TYR A 109 -20.45 1.81 9.39
C TYR A 109 -20.76 3.32 9.36
N SER A 110 -21.78 3.66 8.57
CA SER A 110 -22.41 4.97 8.59
C SER A 110 -22.74 5.39 10.03
N SER A 111 -22.51 6.66 10.36
CA SER A 111 -22.91 7.29 11.63
C SER A 111 -24.36 6.93 12.04
N ASN A 112 -25.23 6.70 11.05
CA ASN A 112 -26.61 6.29 11.25
C ASN A 112 -26.76 4.88 11.87
N TYR A 113 -25.82 3.96 11.63
CA TYR A 113 -25.84 2.61 12.21
C TYR A 113 -25.43 2.61 13.69
N LEU A 114 -24.38 3.35 14.06
CA LEU A 114 -24.02 3.53 15.47
C LEU A 114 -25.15 4.25 16.23
N THR A 115 -25.78 5.24 15.60
CA THR A 115 -26.95 5.94 16.16
C THR A 115 -28.16 5.00 16.31
N SER A 116 -28.40 4.08 15.36
CA SER A 116 -29.52 3.12 15.48
C SER A 116 -29.27 2.05 16.55
N LEU A 117 -28.03 1.59 16.72
CA LEU A 117 -27.64 0.66 17.79
C LEU A 117 -27.83 1.26 19.18
N LEU A 118 -27.44 2.52 19.37
CA LEU A 118 -27.66 3.22 20.64
C LEU A 118 -29.16 3.45 20.91
N ARG A 119 -29.96 3.75 19.88
CA ARG A 119 -31.42 3.92 19.98
C ARG A 119 -32.18 2.61 20.26
N GLN A 120 -31.61 1.46 19.90
CA GLN A 120 -32.19 0.14 20.16
C GLN A 120 -31.98 -0.34 21.60
N HIS A 121 -30.96 0.16 22.30
CA HIS A 121 -30.72 -0.19 23.71
C HIS A 121 -31.75 0.42 24.67
N GLU A 122 -32.48 1.46 24.28
CA GLU A 122 -33.55 2.08 25.09
C GLU A 122 -34.93 1.42 24.93
N ASN A 123 -35.16 0.59 23.90
CA ASN A 123 -36.51 0.12 23.56
C ASN A 123 -36.76 -1.39 23.75
N ASN A 124 -35.78 -2.19 24.18
CA ASN A 124 -35.93 -3.64 24.18
C ASN A 124 -36.03 -4.24 25.59
N GLN A 125 -37.16 -3.95 26.26
CA GLN A 125 -37.58 -4.74 27.41
C GLN A 125 -38.63 -5.82 27.09
N HIS A 126 -39.21 -5.92 25.89
CA HIS A 126 -40.20 -6.97 25.64
C HIS A 126 -40.23 -7.48 24.18
N SER A 127 -40.02 -8.79 24.07
CA SER A 127 -40.56 -9.74 23.09
C SER A 127 -39.69 -10.18 21.91
N ASP A 128 -39.55 -11.51 21.87
CA ASP A 128 -39.00 -12.38 20.84
C ASP A 128 -39.40 -12.02 19.40
N ASN A 129 -38.39 -11.99 18.52
CA ASN A 129 -38.50 -12.56 17.18
C ASN A 129 -37.11 -12.97 16.69
N ARG A 130 -36.92 -14.28 16.46
CA ARG A 130 -35.71 -14.85 15.87
C ARG A 130 -35.56 -14.36 14.43
N VAL A 131 -34.51 -13.59 14.16
CA VAL A 131 -33.97 -13.41 12.81
C VAL A 131 -32.79 -14.37 12.68
N GLU A 132 -32.93 -15.40 11.84
CA GLU A 132 -31.82 -16.26 11.45
C GLU A 132 -30.84 -15.43 10.61
N VAL A 133 -29.70 -15.09 11.20
CA VAL A 133 -28.56 -14.50 10.49
C VAL A 133 -27.64 -15.64 10.08
N SER A 134 -27.67 -15.99 8.80
CA SER A 134 -26.72 -16.91 8.18
C SER A 134 -25.32 -16.31 8.25
N SER A 135 -24.48 -16.83 9.14
CA SER A 135 -23.03 -16.62 9.20
C SER A 135 -22.36 -16.90 7.86
N PRO A 136 -21.50 -16.00 7.35
CA PRO A 136 -20.48 -16.38 6.39
C PRO A 136 -19.10 -16.07 6.94
N ASN A 137 -18.46 -17.12 7.49
CA ASN A 137 -17.10 -17.58 7.16
C ASN A 137 -16.48 -18.35 8.32
N GLN A 138 -17.04 -19.53 8.58
CA GLN A 138 -16.45 -20.51 9.48
C GLN A 138 -15.09 -21.03 8.95
N GLU A 139 -14.90 -21.02 7.62
CA GLU A 139 -13.60 -21.31 6.98
C GLU A 139 -12.50 -20.32 7.36
N LEU A 140 -12.80 -19.01 7.43
CA LEU A 140 -11.79 -18.00 7.75
C LEU A 140 -11.36 -18.10 9.22
N ALA A 141 -12.30 -18.39 10.13
CA ALA A 141 -12.00 -18.63 11.54
C ALA A 141 -11.11 -19.87 11.74
N GLN A 142 -11.39 -20.97 11.02
CA GLN A 142 -10.58 -22.19 11.05
C GLN A 142 -9.19 -21.99 10.42
N GLN A 143 -9.10 -21.19 9.36
CA GLN A 143 -7.83 -20.90 8.68
C GLN A 143 -6.92 -19.97 9.51
N VAL A 144 -7.51 -19.07 10.30
CA VAL A 144 -6.78 -18.25 11.27
C VAL A 144 -6.31 -19.10 12.45
N GLN A 145 -7.16 -19.97 13.01
CA GLN A 145 -6.78 -20.87 14.11
C GLN A 145 -5.64 -21.84 13.73
N SER A 146 -5.70 -22.44 12.54
CA SER A 146 -4.63 -23.33 12.06
C SER A 146 -3.29 -22.60 11.86
N ARG A 147 -3.31 -21.33 11.42
CA ARG A 147 -2.10 -20.51 11.29
C ARG A 147 -1.49 -20.10 12.63
N PHE A 148 -2.33 -19.77 13.61
CA PHE A 148 -1.85 -19.50 14.98
C PHE A 148 -1.28 -20.75 15.66
N ALA A 149 -1.90 -21.92 15.47
CA ALA A 149 -1.37 -23.19 15.96
C ALA A 149 0.00 -23.53 15.33
N SER A 150 0.18 -23.26 14.03
CA SER A 150 1.45 -23.52 13.34
C SER A 150 2.59 -22.58 13.78
N LEU A 151 2.28 -21.32 14.12
CA LEU A 151 3.23 -20.37 14.70
C LEU A 151 3.62 -20.72 16.15
N ALA A 152 2.68 -21.26 16.93
CA ALA A 152 2.94 -21.73 18.29
C ALA A 152 3.82 -23.00 18.33
N MET A 153 3.85 -23.81 17.28
CA MET A 153 4.72 -24.99 17.18
C MET A 153 6.16 -24.62 16.79
N LEU A 154 6.35 -23.62 15.92
CA LEU A 154 7.69 -23.15 15.50
C LEU A 154 8.44 -22.38 16.60
N THR A 155 7.74 -21.94 17.65
CA THR A 155 8.34 -21.25 18.80
C THR A 155 8.80 -22.19 19.91
N ARG A 156 8.64 -23.51 19.74
CA ARG A 156 9.09 -24.56 20.68
C ARG A 156 10.37 -25.30 20.26
N GLU A 157 10.97 -24.98 19.12
CA GLU A 157 12.21 -25.62 18.63
C GLU A 157 13.47 -24.73 18.82
N GLN A 158 13.41 -23.72 19.71
CA GLN A 158 14.57 -22.91 20.11
C GLN A 158 14.84 -22.92 21.62
N GLU A 159 14.60 -24.06 22.28
CA GLU A 159 15.26 -24.43 23.54
C GLU A 159 16.07 -25.72 23.34
#